data_AF-A0A1F3WYA8-F1
#
_entry.id   AF-A0A1F3WYA8-F1
#
_cell.length_a   1.000
_cell.length_b   1.000
_cell.length_c   1.000
_cell.angle_alpha   90.00
_cell.angle_beta   90.00
_cell.angle_gamma   90.00
#
_symmetry.space_group_name_H-M   'P 1'
#
loop_
_entity.id
_entity.type
_entity.pdbx_description
1 polymer ?
#
loop_
_entity_poly.entity_id
_entity_poly.type
_entity_poly.pdbx_seq_one_letter_code
_entity_poly.pdbx_strand_id
1 'polypeptide(L)'
;MLQALMDYGNGLDSEPGFKTREVRWCIELATDGRFLNVLPLGDGKRGEMQHRCPDMHAMNSGGKSHFLVETVQTVVLMFKANEEAKKIAGTKDKHIFFVEMLGKATDSTPVLSVLANALKNEDCLTKMREALTNKKAKPADWLSFRVDGIDPREDKTVQAWWRAWRKVDMGGDLPDAAPVSGTDDDGSMVCFLTGETTQPLLTQPKITGLSGVGGLSMGDVMVSFDKDAFGSFGLNQSANAAMSAEAAQKYVDGLNDLIRNHSRKLANALVVHWFKEQVTGRCQASCRLNV
;
A
#
# COMPACT_ATOMS: atom_id res chain seq x y z
N MET A 1 8.15 21.55 9.31
CA MET A 1 7.60 20.24 9.71
C MET A 1 7.73 19.21 8.60
N LEU A 2 7.12 19.41 7.43
CA LEU A 2 7.14 18.43 6.33
C LEU A 2 8.54 18.07 5.83
N GLN A 3 9.46 19.04 5.75
CA GLN A 3 10.87 18.75 5.44
C GLN A 3 11.47 17.73 6.42
N ALA A 4 11.27 17.92 7.73
CA ALA A 4 11.80 17.00 8.74
C ALA A 4 11.17 15.60 8.66
N LEU A 5 9.90 15.49 8.26
CA LEU A 5 9.25 14.21 8.00
C LEU A 5 9.78 13.55 6.71
N MET A 6 10.05 14.34 5.67
CA MET A 6 10.69 13.85 4.45
C MET A 6 12.12 13.36 4.73
N ASP A 7 12.89 14.09 5.54
CA ASP A 7 14.24 13.71 5.94
C ASP A 7 14.24 12.41 6.75
N TYR A 8 13.28 12.25 7.67
CA TYR A 8 13.05 10.97 8.35
C TYR A 8 12.69 9.86 7.35
N GLY A 9 11.79 10.15 6.42
CA GLY A 9 11.37 9.23 5.36
C GLY A 9 12.48 8.83 4.39
N ASN A 10 13.54 9.63 4.21
CA ASN A 10 14.71 9.26 3.42
C ASN A 10 15.49 8.09 4.04
N GLY A 11 15.39 7.90 5.36
CA GLY A 11 15.93 6.73 6.05
C GLY A 11 15.08 5.47 5.88
N LEU A 12 13.89 5.61 5.28
CA LEU A 12 13.00 4.50 4.94
C LEU A 12 13.14 4.16 3.47
N ASP A 13 12.77 2.93 3.11
CA ASP A 13 12.73 2.44 1.74
C ASP A 13 11.46 2.92 1.00
N SER A 14 11.17 4.22 1.11
CA SER A 14 9.96 4.88 0.63
C SER A 14 10.02 5.11 -0.88
N GLU A 15 8.98 4.69 -1.59
CA GLU A 15 8.86 4.88 -3.04
C GLU A 15 7.39 4.97 -3.47
N PRO A 16 7.03 5.92 -4.37
CA PRO A 16 5.67 6.02 -4.89
C PRO A 16 5.17 4.70 -5.50
N GLY A 17 3.96 4.30 -5.14
CA GLY A 17 3.37 3.05 -5.62
C GLY A 17 3.79 1.81 -4.83
N PHE A 18 4.53 1.99 -3.72
CA PHE A 18 4.74 0.95 -2.72
C PHE A 18 4.33 1.45 -1.34
N LYS A 19 3.96 0.52 -0.46
CA LYS A 19 3.61 0.81 0.93
C LYS A 19 4.12 -0.29 1.86
N THR A 20 4.25 0.02 3.14
CA THR A 20 4.45 -1.00 4.19
C THR A 20 3.08 -1.43 4.74
N ARG A 21 2.77 -2.73 4.70
CA ARG A 21 1.48 -3.30 5.13
C ARG A 21 1.67 -4.35 6.23
N GLU A 22 0.72 -4.41 7.17
CA GLU A 22 0.63 -5.51 8.13
C GLU A 22 -0.06 -6.69 7.45
N VAL A 23 0.67 -7.77 7.20
CA VAL A 23 0.18 -8.98 6.51
C VAL A 23 0.11 -10.14 7.50
N ARG A 24 -1.04 -10.82 7.55
CA ARG A 24 -1.32 -11.84 8.56
C ARG A 24 -1.20 -13.26 8.04
N TRP A 25 -1.33 -13.44 6.73
CA TRP A 25 -1.38 -14.76 6.12
C TRP A 25 -0.45 -14.83 4.92
N CYS A 26 0.21 -15.98 4.75
CA CYS A 26 0.95 -16.32 3.55
C CYS A 26 0.39 -17.61 2.96
N ILE A 27 -0.05 -17.59 1.71
CA ILE A 27 -0.45 -18.79 0.98
C ILE A 27 0.79 -19.40 0.33
N GLU A 28 1.05 -20.68 0.59
CA GLU A 28 2.15 -21.42 -0.02
C GLU A 28 1.63 -22.32 -1.14
N LEU A 29 2.25 -22.18 -2.32
CA LEU A 29 2.00 -23.00 -3.50
C LEU A 29 3.27 -23.75 -3.88
N ALA A 30 3.10 -24.96 -4.42
CA ALA A 30 4.17 -25.65 -5.13
C ALA A 30 4.38 -25.06 -6.54
N THR A 31 5.50 -25.42 -7.17
CA THR A 31 5.83 -25.00 -8.55
C THR A 31 4.79 -25.44 -9.58
N ASP A 32 4.05 -26.51 -9.30
CA ASP A 32 2.96 -27.04 -10.13
C ASP A 32 1.60 -26.32 -9.91
N GLY A 33 1.56 -25.32 -9.04
CA GLY A 33 0.34 -24.56 -8.71
C GLY A 33 -0.56 -25.21 -7.68
N ARG A 34 -0.16 -26.35 -7.13
CA ARG A 34 -0.92 -27.04 -6.09
C ARG A 34 -0.78 -26.30 -4.76
N PHE A 35 -1.92 -26.04 -4.13
CA PHE A 35 -1.98 -25.47 -2.78
C PHE A 35 -1.30 -26.39 -1.75
N LEU A 36 -0.39 -25.83 -0.95
CA LEU A 36 0.33 -26.55 0.09
C LEU A 36 -0.24 -26.26 1.48
N ASN A 37 -0.24 -24.99 1.89
CA ASN A 37 -0.74 -24.57 3.20
C ASN A 37 -0.96 -23.05 3.26
N VAL A 38 -1.49 -22.59 4.40
CA VAL A 38 -1.47 -21.19 4.80
C VAL A 38 -0.64 -21.04 6.07
N LEU A 39 0.34 -20.14 6.05
CA LEU A 39 1.14 -19.79 7.22
C LEU A 39 0.61 -18.52 7.88
N PRO A 40 0.43 -18.50 9.22
CA PRO A 40 0.25 -17.25 9.94
C PRO A 40 1.57 -16.47 9.91
N LEU A 41 1.48 -15.16 9.70
CA LEU A 41 2.60 -14.23 9.81
C LEU A 41 2.42 -13.37 11.07
N GLY A 42 3.53 -13.04 11.74
CA GLY A 42 3.54 -12.25 12.97
C GLY A 42 3.35 -13.09 14.25
N ASP A 43 2.76 -12.48 15.29
CA ASP A 43 2.72 -13.03 16.66
C ASP A 43 1.33 -13.59 17.05
N GLY A 44 0.42 -13.71 16.08
CA GLY A 44 -0.96 -14.16 16.28
C GLY A 44 -1.92 -13.07 16.78
N LYS A 45 -1.42 -11.93 17.26
CA LYS A 45 -2.23 -10.73 17.54
C LYS A 45 -2.12 -9.72 16.40
N ARG A 46 -0.91 -9.55 15.87
CA ARG A 46 -0.56 -8.70 14.73
C ARG A 46 0.07 -9.53 13.64
N GLY A 47 -0.10 -9.06 12.40
CA GLY A 47 0.63 -9.57 11.26
C GLY A 47 2.09 -9.12 11.25
N GLU A 48 2.84 -9.63 10.28
CA GLU A 48 4.19 -9.18 9.98
C GLU A 48 4.15 -7.90 9.13
N MET A 49 5.08 -6.97 9.39
CA MET A 49 5.21 -5.77 8.59
C MET A 49 6.00 -6.08 7.32
N GLN A 50 5.31 -6.17 6.19
CA GLN A 50 5.95 -6.35 4.89
C GLN A 50 6.16 -5.00 4.23
N HIS A 51 7.41 -4.74 3.84
CA HIS A 51 7.79 -3.56 3.06
C HIS A 51 7.58 -3.80 1.57
N ARG A 52 7.71 -2.77 0.73
CA ARG A 52 7.61 -2.92 -0.73
C ARG A 52 6.35 -3.64 -1.22
N CYS A 53 5.22 -3.48 -0.53
CA CYS A 53 3.93 -3.97 -1.00
C CYS A 53 3.43 -3.06 -2.12
N PRO A 54 3.15 -3.57 -3.34
CA PRO A 54 2.57 -2.76 -4.41
C PRO A 54 1.28 -2.05 -3.99
N ASP A 55 1.22 -0.74 -4.23
CA ASP A 55 0.12 0.12 -3.84
C ASP A 55 -0.63 0.66 -5.06
N MET A 56 -1.82 0.11 -5.32
CA MET A 56 -2.64 0.46 -6.46
C MET A 56 -3.20 1.88 -6.30
N HIS A 57 -3.11 2.67 -7.36
CA HIS A 57 -3.66 4.02 -7.41
C HIS A 57 -5.12 4.01 -7.89
N ALA A 58 -5.82 5.14 -7.75
CA ALA A 58 -7.19 5.35 -8.24
C ALA A 58 -8.22 4.28 -7.79
N MET A 59 -8.10 3.79 -6.55
CA MET A 59 -9.01 2.75 -6.02
C MET A 59 -10.44 3.25 -5.72
N ASN A 60 -10.68 4.56 -5.75
CA ASN A 60 -11.96 5.17 -5.35
C ASN A 60 -13.12 4.84 -6.30
N SER A 61 -12.84 4.53 -7.57
CA SER A 61 -13.87 4.13 -8.56
C SER A 61 -14.39 2.70 -8.38
N GLY A 62 -13.79 1.92 -7.47
CA GLY A 62 -14.07 0.49 -7.33
C GLY A 62 -13.42 -0.36 -8.43
N GLY A 63 -13.59 -1.68 -8.34
CA GLY A 63 -13.11 -2.65 -9.33
C GLY A 63 -11.60 -2.98 -9.30
N LYS A 64 -10.74 -2.08 -8.82
CA LYS A 64 -9.30 -2.35 -8.67
C LYS A 64 -8.97 -3.05 -7.33
N SER A 65 -7.84 -3.75 -7.29
CA SER A 65 -7.24 -4.37 -6.09
C SER A 65 -5.72 -4.17 -6.08
N HIS A 66 -5.09 -4.38 -4.92
CA HIS A 66 -3.64 -4.29 -4.77
C HIS A 66 -2.94 -5.51 -5.37
N PHE A 67 -1.80 -5.30 -6.03
CA PHE A 67 -1.04 -6.35 -6.70
C PHE A 67 -0.19 -7.15 -5.69
N LEU A 68 -0.20 -8.49 -5.77
CA LEU A 68 0.54 -9.47 -4.94
C LEU A 68 0.23 -9.53 -3.45
N VAL A 69 -0.41 -8.51 -2.89
CA VAL A 69 -0.74 -8.43 -1.47
C VAL A 69 -2.08 -7.74 -1.30
N GLU A 70 -3.07 -8.49 -0.83
CA GLU A 70 -4.46 -8.04 -0.79
C GLU A 70 -5.23 -8.80 0.32
N THR A 71 -6.40 -8.29 0.69
CA THR A 71 -7.30 -8.89 1.67
C THR A 71 -7.75 -10.30 1.29
N VAL A 72 -7.89 -11.15 2.31
CA VAL A 72 -8.43 -12.52 2.21
C VAL A 72 -9.76 -12.54 1.46
N GLN A 73 -10.64 -11.58 1.74
CA GLN A 73 -11.93 -11.44 1.07
C GLN A 73 -11.79 -11.29 -0.45
N THR A 74 -10.86 -10.46 -0.92
CA THR A 74 -10.69 -10.16 -2.34
C THR A 74 -9.97 -11.29 -3.06
N VAL A 75 -8.91 -11.85 -2.46
CA VAL A 75 -8.11 -12.87 -3.12
C VAL A 75 -8.82 -14.21 -3.21
N VAL A 76 -9.41 -14.71 -2.11
CA VAL A 76 -10.00 -16.05 -2.08
C VAL A 76 -11.53 -16.04 -2.02
N LEU A 77 -12.16 -14.89 -2.26
CA LEU A 77 -13.62 -14.74 -2.26
C LEU A 77 -14.26 -15.25 -0.96
N MET A 78 -13.63 -14.94 0.18
CA MET A 78 -14.13 -15.33 1.50
C MET A 78 -15.08 -14.26 2.04
N PHE A 79 -16.36 -14.62 2.15
CA PHE A 79 -17.44 -13.73 2.60
C PHE A 79 -17.99 -14.13 3.97
N LYS A 80 -18.63 -13.19 4.66
CA LYS A 80 -19.46 -13.51 5.83
C LYS A 80 -20.78 -14.12 5.36
N ALA A 81 -21.45 -14.87 6.24
CA ALA A 81 -22.69 -15.58 5.92
C ALA A 81 -23.81 -14.67 5.35
N ASN A 82 -23.90 -13.42 5.81
CA ASN A 82 -24.93 -12.45 5.41
C ASN A 82 -24.33 -11.28 4.62
N GLU A 83 -23.32 -11.54 3.79
CA GLU A 83 -22.72 -10.49 2.97
C GLU A 83 -23.70 -9.99 1.88
N GLU A 84 -23.76 -8.68 1.68
CA GLU A 84 -24.65 -8.07 0.69
C GLU A 84 -24.26 -8.47 -0.75
N ALA A 85 -25.26 -8.78 -1.58
CA ALA A 85 -25.05 -9.20 -2.97
C ALA A 85 -24.22 -8.18 -3.78
N LYS A 86 -24.44 -6.87 -3.58
CA LYS A 86 -23.67 -5.80 -4.22
C LYS A 86 -22.18 -5.85 -3.83
N LYS A 87 -21.89 -6.14 -2.56
CA LYS A 87 -20.52 -6.26 -2.06
C LYS A 87 -19.85 -7.54 -2.55
N ILE A 88 -20.59 -8.64 -2.64
CA ILE A 88 -20.11 -9.89 -3.27
C ILE A 88 -19.72 -9.62 -4.72
N ALA A 89 -20.61 -9.00 -5.51
CA ALA A 89 -20.35 -8.66 -6.91
C ALA A 89 -19.10 -7.77 -7.06
N GLY A 90 -19.03 -6.66 -6.32
CA GLY A 90 -17.86 -5.78 -6.38
C GLY A 90 -16.55 -6.43 -5.89
N THR A 91 -16.62 -7.43 -5.00
CA THR A 91 -15.44 -8.20 -4.59
C THR A 91 -15.00 -9.17 -5.69
N LYS A 92 -15.95 -9.77 -6.41
CA LYS A 92 -15.63 -10.61 -7.58
C LYS A 92 -14.94 -9.80 -8.67
N ASP A 93 -15.38 -8.57 -8.94
CA ASP A 93 -14.71 -7.68 -9.90
C ASP A 93 -13.26 -7.41 -9.48
N LYS A 94 -13.03 -7.14 -8.18
CA LYS A 94 -11.69 -6.95 -7.62
C LYS A 94 -10.81 -8.19 -7.70
N HIS A 95 -11.39 -9.38 -7.51
CA HIS A 95 -10.71 -10.66 -7.67
C HIS A 95 -10.30 -10.90 -9.13
N ILE A 96 -11.22 -10.64 -10.07
CA ILE A 96 -10.94 -10.75 -11.51
C ILE A 96 -9.79 -9.81 -11.87
N PHE A 97 -9.86 -8.54 -11.45
CA PHE A 97 -8.79 -7.58 -11.67
C PHE A 97 -7.46 -8.04 -11.04
N PHE A 98 -7.49 -8.60 -9.82
CA PHE A 98 -6.30 -9.14 -9.15
C PHE A 98 -5.62 -10.22 -10.01
N VAL A 99 -6.40 -11.18 -10.49
CA VAL A 99 -5.93 -12.31 -11.29
C VAL A 99 -5.47 -11.85 -12.67
N GLU A 100 -6.16 -10.91 -13.32
CA GLU A 100 -5.74 -10.30 -14.58
C GLU A 100 -4.42 -9.56 -14.45
N MET A 101 -4.21 -8.84 -13.34
CA MET A 101 -2.94 -8.16 -13.07
C MET A 101 -1.78 -9.13 -12.91
N LEU A 102 -1.97 -10.27 -12.23
CA LEU A 102 -0.99 -11.35 -12.22
C LEU A 102 -0.71 -11.87 -13.63
N GLY A 103 -1.76 -12.04 -14.44
CA GLY A 103 -1.68 -12.45 -15.84
C GLY A 103 -0.85 -11.51 -16.71
N LYS A 104 -0.98 -10.19 -16.54
CA LYS A 104 -0.19 -9.18 -17.29
C LYS A 104 1.30 -9.19 -16.94
N ALA A 105 1.66 -9.76 -15.80
CA ALA A 105 3.02 -9.81 -15.28
C ALA A 105 3.70 -11.17 -15.49
N THR A 106 3.04 -12.14 -16.11
CA THR A 106 3.59 -13.51 -16.23
C THR A 106 4.87 -13.58 -17.04
N ASP A 107 5.05 -12.67 -18.00
CA ASP A 107 6.27 -12.59 -18.81
C ASP A 107 7.49 -12.18 -17.98
N SER A 108 7.27 -11.53 -16.83
CA SER A 108 8.31 -11.10 -15.90
C SER A 108 8.88 -12.26 -15.08
N THR A 109 8.03 -13.19 -14.63
CA THR A 109 8.47 -14.37 -13.88
C THR A 109 7.45 -15.52 -13.97
N PRO A 110 7.90 -16.78 -14.19
CA PRO A 110 7.02 -17.94 -14.27
C PRO A 110 6.16 -18.14 -13.01
N VAL A 111 6.64 -17.73 -11.85
CA VAL A 111 5.94 -17.80 -10.55
C VAL A 111 4.55 -17.15 -10.60
N LEU A 112 4.39 -16.05 -11.35
CA LEU A 112 3.12 -15.34 -11.43
C LEU A 112 2.06 -16.10 -12.24
N SER A 113 2.50 -16.90 -13.22
CA SER A 113 1.60 -17.77 -13.99
C SER A 113 1.02 -18.87 -13.11
N VAL A 114 1.86 -19.46 -12.25
CA VAL A 114 1.48 -20.49 -11.27
C VAL A 114 0.44 -19.91 -10.31
N LEU A 115 0.71 -18.71 -9.77
CA LEU A 115 -0.19 -18.03 -8.86
C LEU A 115 -1.53 -17.66 -9.52
N ALA A 116 -1.49 -17.09 -10.73
CA ALA A 116 -2.70 -16.72 -11.47
C ALA A 116 -3.57 -17.95 -11.78
N ASN A 117 -2.96 -19.07 -12.19
CA ASN A 117 -3.68 -20.30 -12.48
C ASN A 117 -4.29 -20.93 -11.23
N ALA A 118 -3.57 -20.91 -10.10
CA ALA A 118 -4.10 -21.38 -8.82
C ALA A 118 -5.34 -20.60 -8.39
N LEU A 119 -5.34 -19.27 -8.56
CA LEU A 119 -6.46 -18.41 -8.18
C LEU A 119 -7.64 -18.46 -9.16
N LYS A 120 -7.44 -18.93 -10.40
CA LYS A 120 -8.54 -19.22 -11.35
C LYS A 120 -9.23 -20.56 -11.08
N ASN A 121 -8.62 -21.44 -10.28
CA ASN A 121 -9.12 -22.78 -10.02
C ASN A 121 -9.98 -22.84 -8.75
N GLU A 122 -11.28 -23.11 -8.90
CA GLU A 122 -12.24 -23.12 -7.78
C GLU A 122 -11.94 -24.21 -6.73
N ASP A 123 -11.38 -25.35 -7.12
CA ASP A 123 -10.96 -26.40 -6.16
C ASP A 123 -9.80 -25.90 -5.29
N CYS A 124 -8.88 -25.14 -5.90
CA CYS A 124 -7.76 -24.52 -5.20
C CYS A 124 -8.25 -23.42 -4.24
N LEU A 125 -9.14 -22.53 -4.72
CA LEU A 125 -9.77 -21.51 -3.87
C LEU A 125 -10.54 -22.11 -2.70
N THR A 126 -11.23 -23.23 -2.91
CA THR A 126 -11.95 -23.95 -1.85
C THR A 126 -10.99 -24.46 -0.77
N LYS A 127 -9.90 -25.12 -1.15
CA LYS A 127 -8.86 -25.57 -0.21
C LYS A 127 -8.22 -24.41 0.55
N MET A 128 -7.94 -23.29 -0.13
CA MET A 128 -7.41 -22.08 0.52
C MET A 128 -8.40 -21.53 1.55
N ARG A 129 -9.70 -21.43 1.20
CA ARG A 129 -10.75 -20.97 2.11
C ARG A 129 -10.90 -21.88 3.32
N GLU A 130 -10.88 -23.19 3.14
CA GLU A 130 -10.95 -24.17 4.24
C GLU A 130 -9.76 -24.00 5.21
N ALA A 131 -8.54 -23.92 4.67
CA ALA A 131 -7.33 -23.73 5.48
C ALA A 131 -7.35 -22.40 6.25
N LEU A 132 -7.77 -21.31 5.61
CA LEU A 132 -7.94 -19.99 6.23
C LEU A 132 -9.02 -20.01 7.32
N THR A 133 -10.15 -20.67 7.06
CA THR A 133 -11.25 -20.79 8.02
C THR A 133 -10.81 -21.58 9.26
N ASN A 134 -10.11 -22.70 9.06
CA ASN A 134 -9.56 -23.52 10.15
C ASN A 134 -8.58 -22.73 11.03
N LYS A 135 -7.84 -21.80 10.43
CA LYS A 135 -6.92 -20.88 11.13
C LYS A 135 -7.59 -19.60 11.65
N LYS A 136 -8.91 -19.49 11.51
CA LYS A 136 -9.73 -18.35 11.96
C LYS A 136 -9.35 -17.01 11.32
N ALA A 137 -8.90 -17.05 10.06
CA ALA A 137 -8.66 -15.86 9.28
C ALA A 137 -9.94 -15.02 9.13
N LYS A 138 -9.80 -13.70 9.11
CA LYS A 138 -10.90 -12.77 8.88
C LYS A 138 -10.88 -12.31 7.43
N PRO A 139 -12.05 -12.01 6.83
CA PRO A 139 -12.12 -11.46 5.47
C PRO A 139 -11.26 -10.20 5.25
N ALA A 140 -11.11 -9.37 6.28
CA ALA A 140 -10.32 -8.12 6.23
C ALA A 140 -8.82 -8.31 6.53
N ASP A 141 -8.37 -9.52 6.90
CA ASP A 141 -6.95 -9.79 7.08
C ASP A 141 -6.23 -9.72 5.73
N TRP A 142 -5.01 -9.19 5.72
CA TRP A 142 -4.17 -9.12 4.52
C TRP A 142 -3.39 -10.40 4.32
N LEU A 143 -3.20 -10.78 3.06
CA LEU A 143 -2.42 -11.95 2.69
C LEU A 143 -1.37 -11.68 1.61
N SER A 144 -0.33 -12.51 1.61
CA SER A 144 0.77 -12.58 0.64
C SER A 144 0.95 -14.02 0.15
N PHE A 145 1.89 -14.24 -0.76
CA PHE A 145 2.11 -15.56 -1.36
C PHE A 145 3.57 -15.97 -1.33
N ARG A 146 3.80 -17.28 -1.33
CA ARG A 146 5.07 -17.89 -1.68
C ARG A 146 4.84 -19.03 -2.66
N VAL A 147 5.65 -19.10 -3.70
CA VAL A 147 5.68 -20.22 -4.63
C VAL A 147 7.05 -20.87 -4.52
N ASP A 148 7.08 -22.11 -4.04
CA ASP A 148 8.34 -22.84 -3.78
C ASP A 148 9.32 -22.05 -2.88
N GLY A 149 8.77 -21.43 -1.83
CA GLY A 149 9.52 -20.60 -0.89
C GLY A 149 9.88 -19.19 -1.37
N ILE A 150 9.61 -18.85 -2.64
CA ILE A 150 9.91 -17.53 -3.22
C ILE A 150 8.69 -16.61 -3.06
N ASP A 151 8.88 -15.43 -2.44
CA ASP A 151 7.88 -14.36 -2.41
C ASP A 151 8.01 -13.47 -3.67
N PRO A 152 7.04 -13.51 -4.61
CA PRO A 152 7.11 -12.71 -5.83
C PRO A 152 7.08 -11.19 -5.59
N ARG A 153 6.66 -10.72 -4.40
CA ARG A 153 6.72 -9.29 -4.03
C ARG A 153 8.17 -8.81 -3.91
N GLU A 154 9.08 -9.67 -3.47
CA GLU A 154 10.48 -9.33 -3.24
C GLU A 154 11.34 -9.48 -4.50
N ASP A 155 10.78 -10.09 -5.56
CA ASP A 155 11.43 -10.23 -6.86
C ASP A 155 11.59 -8.84 -7.52
N LYS A 156 12.85 -8.46 -7.76
CA LYS A 156 13.20 -7.18 -8.38
C LYS A 156 12.66 -7.02 -9.79
N THR A 157 12.53 -8.11 -10.55
CA THR A 157 11.97 -8.11 -11.90
C THR A 157 10.48 -7.78 -11.85
N VAL A 158 9.77 -8.36 -10.88
CA VAL A 158 8.34 -8.09 -10.66
C VAL A 158 8.12 -6.66 -10.17
N GLN A 159 8.98 -6.17 -9.26
CA GLN A 159 8.92 -4.77 -8.83
C GLN A 159 9.22 -3.79 -9.97
N ALA A 160 10.18 -4.10 -10.85
CA ALA A 160 10.47 -3.28 -12.04
C ALA A 160 9.28 -3.26 -13.01
N TRP A 161 8.66 -4.42 -13.25
CA TRP A 161 7.43 -4.51 -14.04
C TRP A 161 6.30 -3.66 -13.45
N TRP A 162 6.10 -3.74 -12.13
CA TRP A 162 5.09 -2.95 -11.43
C TRP A 162 5.29 -1.44 -11.63
N ARG A 163 6.53 -0.95 -11.49
CA ARG A 163 6.86 0.46 -11.74
C ARG A 163 6.53 0.88 -13.18
N ALA A 164 6.93 0.07 -14.17
CA ALA A 164 6.70 0.35 -15.57
C ALA A 164 5.20 0.37 -15.90
N TRP A 165 4.46 -0.66 -15.49
CA TRP A 165 3.02 -0.73 -15.69
C TRP A 165 2.29 0.45 -15.03
N ARG A 166 2.65 0.78 -13.79
CA ARG A 166 2.03 1.88 -13.05
C ARG A 166 2.28 3.24 -13.71
N LYS A 167 3.48 3.47 -14.26
CA LYS A 167 3.79 4.70 -15.00
C LYS A 167 2.84 4.87 -16.19
N VAL A 168 2.61 3.81 -16.97
CA VAL A 168 1.70 3.81 -18.12
C VAL A 168 0.24 3.99 -17.71
N ASP A 169 -0.23 3.27 -16.69
CA ASP A 169 -1.64 3.35 -16.23
C ASP A 169 -1.99 4.74 -15.69
N MET A 170 -1.00 5.49 -15.17
CA MET A 170 -1.17 6.89 -14.75
C MET A 170 -1.00 7.90 -15.89
N GLY A 171 -0.87 7.45 -17.14
CA GLY A 171 -0.74 8.32 -18.32
C GLY A 171 0.68 8.80 -18.62
N GLY A 172 1.71 8.21 -18.01
CA GLY A 172 3.11 8.49 -18.33
C GLY A 172 3.62 7.67 -19.52
N ASP A 173 4.49 8.27 -20.32
CA ASP A 173 5.08 7.60 -21.50
C ASP A 173 6.02 6.44 -21.12
N LEU A 174 5.99 5.38 -21.95
CA LEU A 174 6.97 4.29 -21.94
C LEU A 174 8.38 4.82 -22.27
N PRO A 175 9.47 4.16 -21.82
CA PRO A 175 10.84 4.55 -22.16
C PRO A 175 11.12 4.66 -23.67
N ASP A 176 10.37 3.93 -24.49
CA ASP A 176 10.53 3.84 -25.95
C ASP A 176 9.41 4.56 -26.74
N ALA A 177 8.54 5.33 -26.07
CA ALA A 177 7.54 6.14 -26.76
C ALA A 177 8.18 7.44 -27.24
N ALA A 178 8.13 7.69 -28.55
CA ALA A 178 8.58 8.94 -29.14
C ALA A 178 7.83 10.13 -28.51
N PRO A 179 8.50 11.23 -28.15
CA PRO A 179 7.87 12.35 -27.49
C PRO A 179 6.80 12.95 -28.39
N VAL A 180 5.57 13.01 -27.89
CA VAL A 180 4.49 13.76 -28.55
C VAL A 180 4.76 15.23 -28.33
N SER A 181 5.29 15.88 -29.37
CA SER A 181 5.50 17.31 -29.41
C SER A 181 4.18 18.07 -29.39
N GLY A 182 3.99 18.95 -28.40
CA GLY A 182 3.09 20.10 -28.53
C GLY A 182 2.30 20.46 -27.27
N THR A 183 2.85 21.35 -26.44
CA THR A 183 2.29 22.63 -25.93
C THR A 183 3.21 23.14 -24.82
N ASP A 184 3.60 24.42 -24.84
CA ASP A 184 4.57 25.06 -23.92
C ASP A 184 4.10 25.23 -22.44
N ASP A 185 3.09 24.47 -22.01
CA ASP A 185 2.66 24.39 -20.61
C ASP A 185 2.48 22.91 -20.24
N ASP A 186 3.58 22.25 -19.90
CA ASP A 186 3.59 20.84 -19.45
C ASP A 186 2.85 20.67 -18.11
N GLY A 187 2.31 21.73 -17.48
CA GLY A 187 1.73 21.66 -16.14
C GLY A 187 2.76 21.44 -15.03
N SER A 188 4.05 21.54 -15.38
CA SER A 188 5.15 21.41 -14.44
C SER A 188 5.18 22.57 -13.44
N MET A 189 5.40 22.27 -12.17
CA MET A 189 5.45 23.25 -11.09
C MET A 189 6.68 23.01 -10.21
N VAL A 190 7.09 24.03 -9.45
CA VAL A 190 8.15 23.88 -8.44
C VAL A 190 7.57 23.16 -7.22
N CYS A 191 8.16 22.03 -6.83
CA CYS A 191 7.80 21.32 -5.62
C CYS A 191 8.08 22.18 -4.39
N PHE A 192 7.09 22.40 -3.54
CA PHE A 192 7.24 23.19 -2.30
C PHE A 192 8.13 22.54 -1.24
N LEU A 193 8.42 21.24 -1.35
CA LEU A 193 9.31 20.53 -0.43
C LEU A 193 10.74 20.45 -0.93
N THR A 194 10.96 20.15 -2.21
CA THR A 194 12.31 19.95 -2.74
C THR A 194 12.87 21.18 -3.45
N GLY A 195 12.02 22.09 -3.92
CA GLY A 195 12.41 23.21 -4.78
C GLY A 195 12.69 22.81 -6.24
N GLU A 196 12.49 21.55 -6.60
CA GLU A 196 12.73 21.03 -7.96
C GLU A 196 11.46 21.09 -8.82
N THR A 197 11.61 21.23 -10.12
CA THR A 197 10.49 21.17 -11.08
C THR A 197 9.92 19.75 -11.14
N THR A 198 8.60 19.61 -11.02
CA THR A 198 7.89 18.33 -11.01
C THR A 198 6.49 18.48 -11.61
N GLN A 199 5.90 17.36 -12.02
CA GLN A 199 4.45 17.25 -12.14
C GLN A 199 3.84 17.13 -10.73
N PRO A 200 2.95 18.03 -10.30
CA PRO A 200 2.38 17.98 -8.96
C PRO A 200 1.38 16.83 -8.83
N LEU A 201 1.39 16.14 -7.69
CA LEU A 201 0.29 15.21 -7.38
C LEU A 201 -1.04 15.98 -7.26
N LEU A 202 -2.09 15.48 -7.92
CA LEU A 202 -3.44 16.00 -7.72
C LEU A 202 -4.05 15.54 -6.40
N THR A 203 -3.73 14.32 -5.96
CA THR A 203 -4.13 13.75 -4.67
C THR A 203 -2.90 13.20 -3.95
N GLN A 204 -2.68 13.68 -2.74
CA GLN A 204 -1.57 13.26 -1.88
C GLN A 204 -1.79 11.84 -1.29
N PRO A 205 -0.71 11.09 -0.96
CA PRO A 205 -0.81 9.77 -0.35
C PRO A 205 -1.46 9.81 1.04
N LYS A 206 -1.98 8.66 1.49
CA LYS A 206 -2.79 8.55 2.71
C LYS A 206 -1.96 8.31 3.97
N ILE A 207 -2.21 9.14 4.99
CA ILE A 207 -1.76 8.92 6.38
C ILE A 207 -2.78 8.02 7.08
N THR A 208 -2.29 6.96 7.72
CA THR A 208 -3.11 5.91 8.34
C THR A 208 -2.84 5.81 9.84
N GLY A 209 -3.77 5.21 10.59
CA GLY A 209 -3.62 5.03 12.04
C GLY A 209 -4.17 6.19 12.89
N LEU A 210 -4.90 7.13 12.28
CA LEU A 210 -5.50 8.29 12.97
C LEU A 210 -6.95 8.07 13.42
N SER A 211 -7.56 6.92 13.12
CA SER A 211 -8.97 6.63 13.46
C SER A 211 -9.28 6.73 14.96
N GLY A 212 -8.29 6.43 15.82
CA GLY A 212 -8.44 6.54 17.27
C GLY A 212 -8.56 7.98 17.79
N VAL A 213 -8.29 8.98 16.95
CA VAL A 213 -8.31 10.42 17.29
C VAL A 213 -9.18 11.24 16.33
N GLY A 214 -10.13 10.59 15.65
CA GLY A 214 -11.10 11.24 14.76
C GLY A 214 -10.71 11.26 13.27
N GLY A 215 -9.60 10.63 12.90
CA GLY A 215 -9.22 10.45 11.49
C GLY A 215 -10.09 9.42 10.74
N LEU A 216 -10.01 9.43 9.41
CA LEU A 216 -10.75 8.50 8.57
C LEU A 216 -10.17 7.07 8.66
N SER A 217 -11.04 6.07 8.61
CA SER A 217 -10.63 4.65 8.60
C SER A 217 -9.80 4.28 7.37
N MET A 218 -10.07 4.93 6.23
CA MET A 218 -9.34 4.75 4.97
C MET A 218 -8.09 5.63 4.85
N GLY A 219 -7.78 6.39 5.91
CA GLY A 219 -6.66 7.31 5.97
C GLY A 219 -7.00 8.74 5.56
N ASP A 220 -6.28 9.65 6.16
CA ASP A 220 -6.38 11.09 5.96
C ASP A 220 -5.30 11.57 5.00
N VAL A 221 -5.41 12.83 4.58
CA VAL A 221 -4.44 13.47 3.69
C VAL A 221 -3.88 14.68 4.40
N MET A 222 -2.55 14.87 4.34
CA MET A 222 -1.89 15.99 5.01
C MET A 222 -2.28 17.34 4.40
N VAL A 223 -2.36 17.37 3.07
CA VAL A 223 -2.68 18.56 2.28
C VAL A 223 -3.74 18.19 1.27
N SER A 224 -4.96 18.70 1.44
CA SER A 224 -6.10 18.43 0.55
C SER A 224 -6.88 19.70 0.25
N PHE A 225 -7.27 19.86 -1.01
CA PHE A 225 -8.17 20.92 -1.48
C PHE A 225 -9.36 20.23 -2.17
N ASP A 226 -10.19 19.58 -1.36
CA ASP A 226 -11.26 18.68 -1.80
C ASP A 226 -12.52 19.40 -2.31
N LYS A 227 -12.54 20.74 -2.25
CA LYS A 227 -13.65 21.59 -2.69
C LYS A 227 -13.14 22.69 -3.60
N ASP A 228 -13.97 23.07 -4.57
CA ASP A 228 -13.66 24.13 -5.54
C ASP A 228 -13.34 25.47 -4.87
N ALA A 229 -13.99 25.76 -3.73
CA ALA A 229 -13.72 26.96 -2.93
C ALA A 229 -12.29 27.06 -2.39
N PHE A 230 -11.56 25.94 -2.35
CA PHE A 230 -10.16 25.90 -1.94
C PHE A 230 -9.18 26.05 -3.13
N GLY A 231 -9.68 26.08 -4.37
CA GLY A 231 -8.92 26.43 -5.57
C GLY A 231 -8.34 27.85 -5.49
N SER A 232 -7.10 28.05 -5.95
CA SER A 232 -6.49 29.38 -6.02
C SER A 232 -5.66 29.50 -7.29
N PHE A 233 -5.61 30.70 -7.89
CA PHE A 233 -4.83 30.97 -9.11
C PHE A 233 -5.14 30.04 -10.30
N GLY A 234 -6.37 29.53 -10.39
CA GLY A 234 -6.78 28.58 -11.43
C GLY A 234 -6.32 27.13 -11.19
N LEU A 235 -5.65 26.86 -10.07
CA LEU A 235 -5.19 25.53 -9.67
C LEU A 235 -6.29 24.80 -8.90
N ASN A 236 -6.37 23.49 -9.15
CA ASN A 236 -7.37 22.60 -8.56
C ASN A 236 -6.70 21.51 -7.72
N GLN A 237 -7.43 21.01 -6.71
CA GLN A 237 -6.96 19.94 -5.83
C GLN A 237 -5.57 20.25 -5.24
N SER A 238 -4.72 19.23 -5.09
CA SER A 238 -3.42 19.40 -4.44
C SER A 238 -2.39 20.16 -5.29
N ALA A 239 -2.72 20.57 -6.53
CA ALA A 239 -1.84 21.45 -7.32
C ALA A 239 -1.63 22.82 -6.65
N ASN A 240 -2.58 23.28 -5.82
CA ASN A 240 -2.43 24.46 -4.95
C ASN A 240 -1.26 24.37 -3.97
N ALA A 241 -0.81 23.15 -3.65
CA ALA A 241 0.36 22.89 -2.83
C ALA A 241 1.24 21.87 -3.56
N ALA A 242 1.80 22.30 -4.69
CA ALA A 242 2.56 21.46 -5.61
C ALA A 242 3.66 20.68 -4.89
N MET A 243 3.55 19.35 -4.91
CA MET A 243 4.60 18.44 -4.41
C MET A 243 4.76 17.27 -5.37
N SER A 244 6.01 16.82 -5.53
CA SER A 244 6.33 15.62 -6.32
C SER A 244 5.80 14.37 -5.63
N ALA A 245 5.62 13.30 -6.40
CA ALA A 245 5.16 12.03 -5.87
C ALA A 245 6.15 11.46 -4.83
N GLU A 246 7.44 11.61 -5.11
CA GLU A 246 8.54 11.12 -4.28
C GLU A 246 8.60 11.88 -2.95
N ALA A 247 8.54 13.22 -2.98
CA ALA A 247 8.57 14.02 -1.76
C ALA A 247 7.33 13.76 -0.90
N ALA A 248 6.17 13.65 -1.56
CA ALA A 248 4.92 13.33 -0.90
C ALA A 248 4.93 11.97 -0.20
N GLN A 249 5.39 10.94 -0.91
CA GLN A 249 5.45 9.59 -0.39
C GLN A 249 6.40 9.50 0.81
N LYS A 250 7.56 10.16 0.74
CA LYS A 250 8.56 10.16 1.82
C LYS A 250 8.02 10.72 3.13
N TYR A 251 7.38 11.90 3.11
CA TYR A 251 6.83 12.46 4.35
C TYR A 251 5.65 11.64 4.87
N VAL A 252 4.82 11.06 4.00
CA VAL A 252 3.69 10.21 4.40
C VAL A 252 4.15 8.90 5.01
N ASP A 253 5.13 8.24 4.42
CA ASP A 253 5.72 7.01 4.96
C ASP A 253 6.45 7.28 6.26
N GLY A 254 7.21 8.37 6.34
CA GLY A 254 7.82 8.82 7.59
C GLY A 254 6.80 9.03 8.70
N LEU A 255 5.71 9.75 8.42
CA LEU A 255 4.66 9.98 9.41
C LEU A 255 3.91 8.69 9.78
N ASN A 256 3.61 7.82 8.82
CA ASN A 256 2.96 6.52 9.07
C ASN A 256 3.81 5.61 9.96
N ASP A 257 5.12 5.57 9.70
CA ASP A 257 6.07 4.81 10.52
C ASP A 257 6.13 5.36 11.95
N LEU A 258 6.23 6.69 12.09
CA LEU A 258 6.23 7.34 13.39
C LEU A 258 4.91 7.16 14.15
N ILE A 259 3.76 7.23 13.48
CA ILE A 259 2.45 6.93 14.09
C ILE A 259 2.43 5.50 14.63
N ARG A 260 3.04 4.55 13.91
CA ARG A 260 3.03 3.13 14.30
C ARG A 260 4.00 2.84 15.45
N ASN A 261 5.21 3.37 15.39
CA ASN A 261 6.33 2.95 16.21
C ASN A 261 6.70 3.96 17.31
N HIS A 262 6.45 5.26 17.05
CA HIS A 262 6.91 6.37 17.89
C HIS A 262 5.78 7.35 18.24
N SER A 263 4.60 6.80 18.59
CA SER A 263 3.45 7.59 19.01
C SER A 263 2.93 7.22 20.39
N ARG A 264 2.24 8.16 21.01
CA ARG A 264 1.49 7.97 22.25
C ARG A 264 0.15 8.70 22.14
N LYS A 265 -0.93 7.99 22.49
CA LYS A 265 -2.26 8.59 22.57
C LYS A 265 -2.42 9.25 23.95
N LEU A 266 -2.73 10.55 23.95
CA LEU A 266 -3.04 11.34 25.14
C LEU A 266 -4.45 11.86 25.00
N ALA A 267 -5.41 11.25 25.71
CA ALA A 267 -6.85 11.48 25.53
C ALA A 267 -7.24 11.35 24.04
N ASN A 268 -7.77 12.41 23.42
CA ASN A 268 -8.16 12.43 22.01
C ASN A 268 -7.07 12.99 21.08
N ALA A 269 -5.84 13.16 21.56
CA ALA A 269 -4.69 13.57 20.76
C ALA A 269 -3.72 12.41 20.54
N LEU A 270 -3.12 12.35 19.35
CA LEU A 270 -2.01 11.45 19.06
C LEU A 270 -0.73 12.28 18.97
N VAL A 271 0.20 12.03 19.88
CA VAL A 271 1.50 12.70 19.91
C VAL A 271 2.53 11.79 19.28
N VAL A 272 3.15 12.28 18.22
CA VAL A 272 4.22 11.61 17.48
C VAL A 272 5.53 12.30 17.82
N HIS A 273 6.60 11.53 18.06
CA HIS A 273 7.91 12.06 18.43
C HIS A 273 9.03 11.29 17.73
N TRP A 274 10.11 11.98 17.41
CA TRP A 274 11.35 11.37 16.93
C TRP A 274 12.52 12.28 17.27
N PHE A 275 13.71 11.72 17.21
CA PHE A 275 14.96 12.44 17.42
C PHE A 275 15.76 12.41 16.13
N LYS A 276 16.61 13.41 15.93
CA LYS A 276 17.52 13.44 14.78
C LYS A 276 18.48 12.24 14.76
N GLU A 277 18.85 11.76 15.93
CA GLU A 277 19.79 10.66 16.14
C GLU A 277 19.23 9.67 17.16
N GLN A 278 19.68 8.41 17.09
CA GLN A 278 19.34 7.39 18.06
C GLN A 278 19.87 7.80 19.43
N VAL A 279 18.95 8.09 20.36
CA VAL A 279 19.31 8.36 21.74
C VAL A 279 19.62 7.02 22.40
N THR A 280 20.90 6.63 22.44
CA THR A 280 21.36 5.47 23.20
C THR A 280 21.16 5.75 24.69
N GLY A 281 19.99 5.40 25.21
CA GLY A 281 19.70 5.54 26.62
C GLY A 281 20.50 4.54 27.44
N ARG A 282 21.56 4.99 28.13
CA ARG A 282 21.85 4.45 29.46
C ARG A 282 20.75 4.92 30.38
N CYS A 283 19.66 4.18 30.45
CA CYS A 283 18.62 4.36 31.45
C CYS A 283 18.39 3.01 32.14
N GLN A 284 19.33 2.65 33.03
CA GLN A 284 19.04 1.63 34.03
C GLN A 284 18.10 2.23 35.08
N ALA A 285 16.92 1.63 35.14
CA ALA A 285 15.94 1.63 36.22
C ALA A 285 16.38 2.26 37.56
N SER A 286 15.75 3.38 37.93
CA SER A 286 15.30 3.61 39.31
C SER A 286 14.34 4.81 39.36
N CYS A 287 13.08 4.59 38.97
CA CYS A 287 11.97 5.38 39.50
C CYS A 287 10.92 4.41 40.01
N ARG A 288 11.16 3.84 41.20
CA ARG A 288 10.08 3.40 42.08
C ARG A 288 9.47 4.67 42.67
N LEU A 289 8.30 5.06 42.18
CA LEU A 289 7.40 5.90 42.96
C LEU A 289 6.66 4.96 43.93
N ASN A 290 7.16 4.90 45.16
CA ASN A 290 6.35 4.53 46.31
C ASN A 290 5.52 5.77 46.67
N VAL A 291 4.20 5.71 46.48
CA VAL A 291 3.18 6.05 47.48
C VAL A 291 1.98 5.15 47.20
#